data_AF-A0A963S4M0-F1
#
_entry.id   AF-A0A963S4M0-F1
#
_cell.length_a   1.000
_cell.length_b   1.000
_cell.length_c   1.000
_cell.angle_alpha   90.00
_cell.angle_beta   90.00
_cell.angle_gamma   90.00
#
_symmetry.space_group_name_H-M   'P 1'
#
loop_
_entity.id
_entity.type
_entity.pdbx_description
1 polymer ?
#
loop_
_entity_poly.entity_id
_entity_poly.type
_entity_poly.pdbx_seq_one_letter_code
_entity_poly.pdbx_strand_id
1 'polypeptide(L)' 'ATLSQERLAQSRANVLTPYLGAPEDISNCIAFLVSDAGRYITGQVIQVDGGVLTGLHE' A
#
# COMPACT_ATOMS: atom_id res chain seq x y z
N ALA A 1 -18.67 1.54 2.60
CA ALA A 1 -18.82 0.34 3.45
C ALA A 1 -18.00 0.58 4.71
N THR A 2 -18.62 0.61 5.89
CA THR A 2 -17.91 0.81 7.15
C THR A 2 -17.18 -0.48 7.49
N LEU A 3 -15.84 -0.45 7.51
CA LEU A 3 -15.04 -1.59 7.97
C LEU A 3 -15.34 -1.82 9.46
N SER A 4 -15.51 -3.07 9.88
CA SER A 4 -15.61 -3.39 11.31
C SER A 4 -14.30 -2.99 12.00
N GLN A 5 -14.39 -2.55 13.26
CA GLN A 5 -13.21 -2.15 14.04
C GLN A 5 -12.19 -3.29 14.16
N GLU A 6 -12.68 -4.54 14.20
CA GLU A 6 -11.86 -5.75 14.18
C GLU A 6 -11.00 -5.85 12.91
N ARG A 7 -11.57 -5.55 11.73
CA ARG A 7 -10.83 -5.58 10.46
C ARG A 7 -9.73 -4.51 10.39
N LEU A 8 -9.99 -3.33 10.95
CA LEU A 8 -9.00 -2.25 11.03
C LEU A 8 -7.86 -2.63 11.98
N ALA A 9 -8.17 -3.23 13.13
CA ALA A 9 -7.18 -3.71 14.08
C ALA A 9 -6.31 -4.81 13.46
N GLN A 10 -6.92 -5.78 12.77
CA GLN A 10 -6.18 -6.84 12.07
C GLN A 10 -5.26 -6.26 10.99
N SER A 11 -5.74 -5.29 10.21
CA SER A 11 -4.91 -4.61 9.21
C SER A 11 -3.70 -3.92 9.85
N ARG A 12 -3.86 -3.31 11.03
CA ARG A 12 -2.74 -2.66 11.74
C ARG A 12 -1.69 -3.63 12.24
N ALA A 13 -2.06 -4.87 12.55
CA ALA A 13 -1.10 -5.87 13.03
C ALA A 13 -0.13 -6.34 11.94
N ASN A 14 -0.56 -6.30 10.68
CA ASN A 14 0.18 -6.87 9.55
C ASN A 14 0.90 -5.82 8.71
N VAL A 15 0.59 -4.54 8.88
CA VAL A 15 1.30 -3.43 8.23
C VAL A 15 2.67 -3.24 8.92
N LEU A 16 3.73 -3.10 8.11
CA LEU A 16 5.09 -2.90 8.61
C LEU A 16 5.44 -1.41 8.80
N THR A 17 4.61 -0.50 8.26
CA THR A 17 4.69 0.93 8.51
C THR A 17 4.00 1.34 9.83
N PRO A 18 4.41 2.44 10.49
CA PRO A 18 3.82 2.86 11.76
C PRO A 18 2.39 3.45 11.63
N TYR A 19 1.82 3.44 10.43
CA TYR A 19 0.50 3.98 10.09
C TYR A 19 -0.21 3.08 9.07
N LEU A 20 -1.55 3.16 9.06
CA LEU A 20 -2.37 2.59 7.98
C LEU A 20 -2.32 3.53 6.77
N GLY A 21 -2.17 2.95 5.59
CA GLY A 21 -2.14 3.71 4.35
C GLY A 21 -3.41 4.55 4.13
N ALA A 22 -3.22 5.70 3.51
CA ALA A 22 -4.26 6.61 3.07
C ALA A 22 -4.36 6.58 1.52
N PRO A 23 -5.46 7.08 0.93
CA PRO A 23 -5.57 7.18 -0.53
C PRO A 23 -4.39 7.87 -1.20
N GLU A 24 -3.77 8.82 -0.50
CA GLU A 24 -2.62 9.59 -0.95
C GLU A 24 -1.40 8.70 -1.21
N ASP A 25 -1.16 7.66 -0.41
CA ASP A 25 -0.02 6.74 -0.58
C ASP A 25 -0.08 6.03 -1.95
N ILE A 26 -1.28 5.62 -2.37
CA ILE A 26 -1.51 5.04 -3.71
C ILE A 26 -1.33 6.10 -4.78
N SER A 27 -1.95 7.27 -4.61
CA SER A 27 -1.91 8.34 -5.61
C SER A 27 -0.51 8.87 -5.89
N ASN A 28 0.35 8.92 -4.86
CA ASN A 28 1.75 9.34 -4.99
C ASN A 28 2.56 8.35 -5.82
N CYS A 29 2.35 7.04 -5.64
CA CYS A 29 2.97 6.01 -6.48
C CYS A 29 2.51 6.15 -7.94
N ILE A 30 1.21 6.37 -8.17
CA ILE A 30 0.68 6.62 -9.52
C ILE A 30 1.31 7.87 -10.13
N ALA A 31 1.36 8.98 -9.39
CA ALA A 31 1.96 10.23 -9.84
C ALA A 31 3.43 10.06 -10.26
N PHE A 32 4.19 9.25 -9.52
CA PHE A 32 5.55 8.88 -9.91
C PHE A 32 5.57 8.07 -11.20
N LEU A 33 4.74 7.03 -11.33
CA LEU A 33 4.72 6.15 -12.51
C LEU A 33 4.32 6.87 -13.80
N VAL A 34 3.42 7.85 -13.72
CA VAL A 34 3.00 8.63 -14.90
C VAL A 34 3.94 9.79 -15.23
N SER A 35 4.90 10.09 -14.36
CA SER A 35 5.91 11.13 -14.60
C SER A 35 7.05 10.64 -15.50
N ASP A 36 7.88 11.57 -15.96
CA ASP A 36 9.11 11.25 -16.71
C ASP A 36 10.08 10.33 -15.94
N ALA A 37 10.03 10.36 -14.60
CA ALA A 37 10.85 9.49 -13.77
C ALA A 37 10.42 8.00 -13.86
N GLY A 38 9.14 7.75 -14.17
CA GLY A 38 8.58 6.41 -14.34
C GLY A 38 8.75 5.81 -15.74
N ARG A 39 9.28 6.57 -16.73
CA ARG A 39 9.22 6.23 -18.17
C ARG A 39 9.75 4.87 -18.61
N TYR A 40 10.57 4.21 -17.79
CA TYR A 40 11.16 2.90 -18.11
C TYR A 40 10.56 1.74 -17.30
N ILE A 41 9.59 2.04 -16.42
CA ILE A 41 8.92 1.05 -15.60
C ILE A 41 7.66 0.61 -16.34
N THR A 42 7.66 -0.62 -16.85
CA THR A 42 6.53 -1.20 -17.58
C THR A 42 6.41 -2.70 -17.29
N GLY A 43 5.18 -3.23 -17.36
CA GLY A 43 4.88 -4.64 -17.11
C GLY A 43 5.06 -5.10 -15.66
N GLN A 44 5.17 -4.17 -14.70
CA GLN A 44 5.39 -4.47 -13.29
C GLN A 44 4.10 -4.33 -12.48
N VAL A 45 3.97 -5.18 -11.45
CA VAL A 45 2.94 -5.04 -10.41
C VAL A 45 3.63 -4.50 -9.16
N ILE A 46 3.26 -3.29 -8.74
CA ILE A 46 3.88 -2.61 -7.59
C ILE A 46 2.91 -2.65 -6.43
N GLN A 47 3.32 -3.25 -5.31
CA GLN A 47 2.53 -3.26 -4.08
C GLN A 47 2.69 -1.94 -3.34
N VAL A 48 1.55 -1.33 -2.97
CA VAL A 48 1.47 -0.08 -2.20
C VAL A 48 0.54 -0.31 -1.01
N ASP A 49 1.00 -1.14 -0.08
CA ASP A 49 0.17 -1.68 1.00
C ASP A 49 0.79 -1.50 2.40
N GLY A 50 1.88 -0.73 2.53
CA GLY A 50 2.60 -0.59 3.79
C GLY A 50 3.28 -1.89 4.28
N GLY A 51 3.47 -2.87 3.39
CA GLY A 51 4.10 -4.16 3.70
C GLY A 51 3.14 -5.22 4.24
N VAL A 52 1.82 -5.05 4.09
CA VAL A 52 0.80 -6.01 4.56
C VAL A 52 1.07 -7.42 4.04
N LEU A 53 1.35 -7.57 2.74
CA LEU A 53 1.59 -8.88 2.15
C LEU A 53 2.83 -9.56 2.74
N THR A 54 3.85 -8.78 3.11
CA THR A 54 5.10 -9.28 3.69
C THR A 54 4.98 -9.55 5.19
N GLY A 55 4.18 -8.75 5.91
CA GLY A 55 3.94 -8.92 7.34
C GLY A 55 3.04 -10.11 7.71
N LEU A 56 2.50 -10.82 6.72
CA LEU A 56 1.87 -12.13 6.92
C LEU A 56 2.96 -13.18 7.19
N HIS A 57 3.38 -13.29 8.44
CA HIS A 57 4.16 -14.43 8.92
C HIS A 57 3.20 -15.61 9.20
N GLU A 58 3.53 -16.80 8.68
CA GLU A 58 2.93 -18.07 9.13
C GLU A 58 3.31 -18.38 10.58
#